data_AF-A0A526TTF2-F1
#
_entry.id   AF-A0A526TTF2-F1
#
_cell.length_a   1.000
_cell.length_b   1.000
_cell.length_c   1.000
_cell.angle_alpha   90.00
_cell.angle_beta   90.00
_cell.angle_gamma   90.00
#
_symmetry.space_group_name_H-M   'P 1'
#
loop_
_entity.id
_entity.type
_entity.pdbx_description
1 polymer ?
#
loop_
_entity_poly.entity_id
_entity_poly.type
_entity_poly.pdbx_seq_one_letter_code
_entity_poly.pdbx_strand_id
1 'polypeptide(L)'
;YYMAPDGAMAEETFAVLREAMRKSGKLAIARLVLSSRERVVTIGARENGMFVCTLRNPNEVRGTAEYFGNIPAGKPDPEMLQLAEALIKQKETTFDPKNYEDRYEAALMTMIREKLKGHKPIIAAAPERGNVINLMDALKASLSQSKPPAKSKSKADEVAKPAAKKAA
;
A
#
# COMPACT_ATOMS: atom_id res chain seq x y z
N TYR A 1 -4.33 -11.06 13.81
CA TYR A 1 -4.78 -12.47 13.89
C TYR A 1 -6.30 -12.51 13.78
N TYR A 2 -6.87 -13.63 13.35
CA TYR A 2 -8.32 -13.85 13.35
C TYR A 2 -8.67 -14.95 14.36
N MET A 3 -9.82 -14.80 15.01
CA MET A 3 -10.34 -15.74 15.99
C MET A 3 -11.66 -16.31 15.48
N ALA A 4 -11.78 -17.64 15.57
CA ALA A 4 -12.98 -18.39 15.27
C ALA A 4 -13.31 -19.29 16.48
N PRO A 5 -14.59 -19.66 16.68
CA PRO A 5 -14.97 -20.61 17.72
C PRO A 5 -14.40 -22.00 17.41
N ASP A 6 -14.15 -22.78 18.45
CA ASP A 6 -13.75 -24.18 18.35
C ASP A 6 -14.86 -25.07 18.91
N GLY A 7 -15.56 -25.76 17.99
CA GLY A 7 -16.67 -26.65 18.30
C GLY A 7 -18.04 -25.96 18.45
N ALA A 8 -19.10 -26.76 18.26
CA ALA A 8 -20.49 -26.29 18.22
C ALA A 8 -20.95 -25.58 19.52
N MET A 9 -20.42 -26.00 20.67
CA MET A 9 -20.76 -25.39 21.96
C MET A 9 -20.22 -23.95 22.11
N ALA A 10 -19.12 -23.62 21.42
CA ALA A 10 -18.53 -22.29 21.46
C ALA A 10 -19.17 -21.32 20.45
N GLU A 11 -19.81 -21.83 19.39
CA GLU A 11 -20.38 -21.01 18.30
C GLU A 11 -21.45 -20.03 18.78
N GLU A 12 -22.39 -20.51 19.61
CA GLU A 12 -23.48 -19.68 20.11
C GLU A 12 -22.94 -18.54 21.00
N THR A 13 -22.07 -18.89 21.95
CA THR A 13 -21.44 -17.92 22.87
C THR A 13 -20.58 -16.92 22.09
N PHE A 14 -19.83 -17.39 21.10
CA PHE A 14 -19.02 -16.54 20.22
C PHE A 14 -19.88 -15.56 19.42
N ALA A 15 -20.99 -16.03 18.84
CA ALA A 15 -21.89 -15.20 18.05
C ALA A 15 -22.53 -14.10 18.91
N VAL A 16 -23.00 -14.44 20.11
CA VAL A 16 -23.58 -13.48 21.06
C VAL A 16 -22.55 -12.43 21.46
N LEU A 17 -21.33 -12.85 21.83
CA LEU A 17 -20.27 -11.93 22.24
C LEU A 17 -19.85 -11.01 21.09
N ARG A 18 -19.68 -11.54 19.88
CA ARG A 18 -19.36 -10.77 18.67
C ARG A 18 -20.42 -9.69 18.41
N GLU A 19 -21.70 -10.05 18.50
CA GLU A 19 -22.79 -9.12 18.25
C GLU A 19 -22.91 -8.06 19.35
N ALA A 20 -22.67 -8.43 20.61
CA ALA A 20 -22.60 -7.49 21.72
C ALA A 20 -21.45 -6.47 21.56
N MET A 21 -20.26 -6.92 21.13
CA MET A 21 -19.13 -6.03 20.83
C MET A 21 -19.44 -5.08 19.68
N ARG A 22 -20.07 -5.59 18.60
CA ARG A 22 -20.49 -4.78 17.45
C ARG A 22 -21.48 -3.68 17.86
N LYS A 23 -22.52 -4.03 18.63
CA LYS A 23 -23.54 -3.07 19.08
C LYS A 23 -23.00 -2.03 20.04
N SER A 24 -22.08 -2.43 20.92
CA SER A 24 -21.50 -1.52 21.91
C SER A 24 -20.37 -0.65 21.34
N GLY A 25 -19.79 -1.00 20.18
CA GLY A 25 -18.64 -0.31 19.61
C GLY A 25 -17.37 -0.43 20.47
N LYS A 26 -17.32 -1.41 21.38
CA LYS A 26 -16.21 -1.60 22.32
C LYS A 26 -15.28 -2.73 21.85
N LEU A 27 -14.02 -2.61 22.24
CA LEU A 27 -13.00 -3.65 22.10
C LEU A 27 -12.71 -4.26 23.46
N ALA A 28 -12.47 -5.57 23.50
CA ALA A 28 -12.00 -6.23 24.71
C ALA A 28 -10.47 -6.15 24.80
N ILE A 29 -9.95 -6.00 26.01
CA ILE A 29 -8.51 -6.10 26.30
C ILE A 29 -8.30 -7.45 27.00
N ALA A 30 -7.35 -8.22 26.49
CA ALA A 30 -7.01 -9.53 27.04
C ALA A 30 -5.50 -9.74 27.03
N ARG A 31 -5.05 -10.81 27.68
CA ARG A 31 -3.69 -11.31 27.57
C ARG A 31 -3.71 -12.68 26.91
N LEU A 32 -2.83 -12.87 25.93
CA LEU A 32 -2.74 -14.09 25.14
C LEU A 32 -1.28 -14.51 25.02
N VAL A 33 -0.99 -15.78 25.25
CA VAL A 33 0.35 -16.35 25.00
C VAL A 33 0.45 -16.69 23.51
N LEU A 34 1.34 -15.99 22.81
CA LEU A 34 1.62 -16.18 21.39
C LEU A 34 3.10 -16.52 21.24
N SER A 35 3.41 -17.70 20.69
CA SER A 35 4.79 -18.16 20.46
C SER A 35 5.64 -18.09 21.74
N SER A 36 5.18 -18.70 22.84
CA SER A 36 5.86 -18.75 24.15
C SER A 36 6.02 -17.42 24.91
N ARG A 37 5.40 -16.32 24.45
CA ARG A 37 5.37 -15.05 25.19
C ARG A 37 3.95 -14.52 25.36
N GLU A 38 3.65 -14.07 26.57
CA GLU A 38 2.41 -13.35 26.87
C GLU A 38 2.43 -11.98 26.20
N ARG A 39 1.34 -11.62 25.52
CA ARG A 39 1.14 -10.30 24.91
C ARG A 39 -0.21 -9.75 25.32
N VAL A 40 -0.27 -8.44 25.55
CA VAL A 40 -1.55 -7.73 25.68
C VAL A 40 -2.14 -7.58 24.27
N VAL A 41 -3.42 -7.91 24.13
CA VAL A 41 -4.13 -7.88 22.86
C VAL A 41 -5.45 -7.15 22.98
N THR A 42 -5.91 -6.58 21.87
CA THR A 42 -7.28 -6.13 21.69
C THR A 42 -8.05 -7.10 20.83
N ILE A 43 -9.30 -7.35 21.20
CA ILE A 43 -10.23 -8.23 20.48
C ILE A 43 -11.44 -7.40 20.06
N GLY A 44 -11.84 -7.53 18.80
CA GLY A 44 -13.00 -6.85 18.26
C GLY A 44 -13.77 -7.68 17.26
N ALA A 45 -15.04 -7.36 17.09
CA ALA A 45 -15.89 -7.98 16.08
C ALA A 45 -15.50 -7.51 14.68
N ARG A 46 -15.38 -8.45 13.73
CA ARG A 46 -15.19 -8.14 12.30
C ARG A 46 -15.89 -9.18 11.46
N GLU A 47 -16.77 -8.72 10.56
CA GLU A 47 -17.54 -9.59 9.66
C GLU A 47 -18.18 -10.77 10.42
N ASN A 48 -17.94 -12.01 10.02
CA ASN A 48 -18.47 -13.20 10.68
C ASN A 48 -17.63 -13.72 11.85
N GLY A 49 -16.45 -13.12 12.11
CA GLY A 49 -15.54 -13.55 13.16
C GLY A 49 -15.18 -12.43 14.13
N MET A 50 -14.02 -12.60 14.77
CA MET A 50 -13.36 -11.58 15.56
C MET A 50 -11.91 -11.43 15.11
N PHE A 51 -11.35 -10.24 15.28
CA PHE A 51 -9.94 -9.99 15.05
C PHE A 51 -9.22 -9.79 16.38
N VAL A 52 -7.93 -10.12 16.38
CA VAL A 52 -7.03 -9.89 17.51
C VAL A 52 -5.82 -9.09 17.03
N CYS A 53 -5.59 -7.95 17.68
CA CYS A 53 -4.44 -7.08 17.44
C CYS A 53 -3.54 -7.08 18.67
N THR A 54 -2.24 -7.33 18.48
CA THR A 54 -1.25 -7.24 19.55
C THR A 54 -0.94 -5.78 19.84
N LEU A 55 -0.97 -5.41 21.12
CA LEU A 55 -0.54 -4.10 21.58
C LEU A 55 0.96 -4.12 21.86
N ARG A 56 1.62 -3.00 21.57
CA ARG A 56 3.01 -2.77 21.96
C ARG A 56 3.06 -2.35 23.42
N ASN A 57 4.03 -2.88 24.15
CA ASN A 57 4.24 -2.48 25.53
C ASN A 57 4.82 -1.06 25.62
N PRO A 58 4.65 -0.34 26.74
CA PRO A 58 5.17 1.03 26.88
C PRO A 58 6.69 1.13 26.67
N ASN A 59 7.45 0.10 27.01
CA ASN A 59 8.90 0.04 26.80
C ASN A 59 9.30 -0.19 25.32
N GLU A 60 8.37 -0.62 24.46
CA GLU A 60 8.58 -0.79 23.01
C GLU A 60 8.18 0.47 22.22
N VAL A 61 7.47 1.40 22.86
CA VAL A 61 7.01 2.64 22.25
C VAL A 61 7.95 3.76 22.65
N ARG A 62 8.65 4.34 21.67
CA ARG A 62 9.51 5.50 21.92
C ARG A 62 8.67 6.76 22.09
N GLY A 63 9.08 7.62 23.03
CA GLY A 63 8.39 8.88 23.30
C GLY A 63 8.48 9.82 22.09
N THR A 64 7.36 10.44 21.73
CA THR A 64 7.28 11.35 20.59
C THR A 64 8.08 12.64 20.78
N ALA A 65 8.26 13.08 22.02
CA ALA A 65 8.99 14.31 22.35
C ALA A 65 10.45 14.30 21.87
N GLU A 66 11.12 13.15 21.93
CA GLU A 66 12.52 13.01 21.45
C GLU A 66 12.66 13.23 19.94
N TYR A 67 11.60 12.98 19.17
CA TYR A 67 11.61 13.08 17.70
C TYR A 67 10.95 14.36 17.19
N PHE A 68 9.88 14.81 17.86
CA PHE A 68 9.06 15.93 17.40
C PHE A 68 9.34 17.23 18.15
N GLY A 69 10.12 17.22 19.23
CA GLY A 69 10.39 18.41 20.04
C GLY A 69 11.08 19.56 19.29
N ASN A 70 11.84 19.24 18.23
CA ASN A 70 12.52 20.23 17.39
C ASN A 70 11.71 20.64 16.16
N ILE A 71 10.49 20.11 15.97
CA ILE A 71 9.65 20.47 14.83
C ILE A 71 8.88 21.74 15.18
N PRO A 72 9.08 22.86 14.45
CA PRO A 72 8.38 24.10 14.75
C PRO A 72 6.88 23.94 14.50
N ALA A 73 6.07 24.24 15.52
CA ALA A 73 4.59 24.21 15.44
C ALA A 73 4.01 25.46 14.73
N GLY A 74 4.68 25.95 13.69
CA GLY A 74 4.26 27.11 12.92
C GLY A 74 3.10 26.78 11.98
N LYS A 75 2.23 27.77 11.71
CA LYS A 75 1.24 27.63 10.64
C LYS A 75 1.94 27.62 9.28
N PRO A 76 1.67 26.64 8.40
CA PRO A 76 2.23 26.64 7.05
C PRO A 76 1.67 27.80 6.24
N ASP A 77 2.41 28.22 5.22
CA ASP A 77 1.95 29.20 4.24
C ASP A 77 0.68 28.67 3.53
N PRO A 78 -0.42 29.46 3.48
CA PRO A 78 -1.65 29.06 2.81
C PRO A 78 -1.47 28.64 1.34
N GLU A 79 -0.58 29.29 0.58
CA GLU A 79 -0.35 28.92 -0.83
C GLU A 79 0.35 27.56 -0.94
N MET A 80 1.30 27.30 -0.05
CA MET A 80 2.00 26.01 0.02
C MET A 80 1.06 24.88 0.43
N LEU A 81 0.16 25.15 1.37
CA LEU A 81 -0.83 24.19 1.82
C LEU A 81 -1.80 23.82 0.69
N GLN A 82 -2.32 24.81 -0.05
CA GLN A 82 -3.20 24.58 -1.20
C GLN A 82 -2.53 23.77 -2.30
N LEU A 83 -1.26 24.04 -2.60
CA LEU A 83 -0.50 23.28 -3.60
C LEU A 83 -0.32 21.82 -3.17
N ALA A 84 0.02 21.58 -1.90
CA ALA A 84 0.17 20.24 -1.35
C ALA A 84 -1.17 19.47 -1.36
N GLU A 85 -2.28 20.12 -1.00
CA GLU A 85 -3.63 19.54 -1.06
C GLU A 85 -4.02 19.16 -2.49
N ALA A 86 -3.74 20.02 -3.48
CA ALA A 86 -4.01 19.73 -4.88
C ALA A 86 -3.21 18.52 -5.38
N LEU A 87 -1.95 18.39 -4.96
CA LEU A 87 -1.10 17.24 -5.28
C LEU A 87 -1.61 15.95 -4.65
N ILE A 88 -2.01 15.99 -3.37
CA ILE A 88 -2.60 14.85 -2.68
C ILE A 88 -3.84 14.39 -3.44
N LYS A 89 -4.75 15.33 -3.78
CA LYS A 89 -5.97 15.04 -4.53
C LYS A 89 -5.70 14.47 -5.93
N GLN A 90 -4.66 14.94 -6.60
CA GLN A 90 -4.28 14.42 -7.91
C GLN A 90 -3.69 13.00 -7.84
N LYS A 91 -2.98 12.68 -6.75
CA LYS A 91 -2.36 11.36 -6.52
C LYS A 91 -3.23 10.42 -5.71
N GLU A 92 -4.39 10.88 -5.26
CA GLU A 92 -5.36 10.09 -4.52
C GLU A 92 -5.86 8.94 -5.41
N THR A 93 -5.85 7.74 -4.84
CA THR A 93 -6.27 6.52 -5.53
C THR A 93 -6.90 5.57 -4.52
N THR A 94 -7.71 4.63 -5.00
CA THR A 94 -8.17 3.52 -4.18
C THR A 94 -6.99 2.65 -3.80
N PHE A 95 -6.81 2.42 -2.50
CA PHE A 95 -5.78 1.53 -1.97
C PHE A 95 -6.22 0.07 -2.17
N ASP A 96 -5.51 -0.65 -3.04
CA ASP A 96 -5.61 -2.12 -3.14
C ASP A 96 -4.33 -2.75 -2.56
N PRO A 97 -4.42 -3.46 -1.42
CA PRO A 97 -3.28 -4.15 -0.82
C PRO A 97 -2.59 -5.13 -1.77
N LYS A 98 -3.31 -5.69 -2.75
CA LYS A 98 -2.75 -6.66 -3.71
C LYS A 98 -1.67 -6.07 -4.61
N ASN A 99 -1.65 -4.76 -4.78
CA ASN A 99 -0.63 -4.07 -5.59
C ASN A 99 0.72 -3.95 -4.87
N TYR A 100 0.78 -4.30 -3.58
CA TYR A 100 1.99 -4.21 -2.76
C TYR A 100 2.54 -5.61 -2.50
N GLU A 101 3.16 -6.18 -3.53
CA GLU A 101 3.86 -7.45 -3.44
C GLU A 101 5.21 -7.32 -2.72
N ASP A 102 5.66 -8.42 -2.10
CA ASP A 102 7.00 -8.51 -1.56
C ASP A 102 8.02 -8.51 -2.71
N ARG A 103 8.54 -7.31 -3.00
CA ARG A 103 9.54 -7.10 -4.05
C ARG A 103 10.82 -7.90 -3.80
N TYR A 104 11.16 -8.17 -2.55
CA TYR A 104 12.33 -8.97 -2.23
C TYR A 104 12.11 -10.43 -2.60
N GLU A 105 10.97 -11.01 -2.18
CA GLU A 105 10.62 -12.38 -2.53
C GLU A 105 10.49 -12.58 -4.04
N ALA A 106 9.83 -11.64 -4.73
CA ALA A 106 9.71 -11.66 -6.19
C ALA A 106 11.08 -11.57 -6.91
N ALA A 107 11.96 -10.68 -6.45
CA ALA A 107 13.31 -10.55 -6.99
C ALA A 107 14.15 -11.80 -6.71
N LEU A 108 14.04 -12.39 -5.52
CA LEU A 108 14.73 -13.61 -5.14
C LEU A 108 14.28 -14.80 -5.98
N MET A 109 12.97 -14.98 -6.15
CA MET A 109 12.41 -16.04 -7.00
C MET A 109 12.84 -15.87 -8.46
N THR A 110 12.90 -14.64 -8.96
CA THR A 110 13.40 -14.34 -10.31
C THR A 110 14.89 -14.71 -10.42
N MET A 111 15.71 -14.33 -9.43
CA MET A 111 17.13 -14.68 -9.38
C MET A 111 17.35 -16.20 -9.35
N ILE A 112 16.54 -16.94 -8.58
CA ILE A 112 16.60 -18.41 -8.52
C ILE A 112 16.26 -19.01 -9.89
N ARG A 113 15.20 -18.55 -10.56
CA ARG A 113 14.80 -19.03 -11.89
C ARG A 113 15.89 -18.76 -12.94
N GLU A 114 16.50 -17.58 -12.92
CA GLU A 114 17.57 -17.24 -13.86
C GLU A 114 18.85 -18.05 -13.61
N LYS A 115 19.17 -18.32 -12.33
CA LYS A 115 20.28 -19.22 -11.97
C LYS A 115 20.02 -20.66 -12.43
N LEU A 116 18.80 -21.16 -12.31
CA LEU A 116 18.41 -22.49 -12.80
C LEU A 116 18.53 -22.61 -14.32
N LYS A 117 18.29 -21.52 -15.06
CA LYS A 117 18.49 -21.45 -16.52
C LYS A 117 19.95 -21.25 -16.94
N GLY A 118 20.88 -21.15 -15.99
CA GLY A 118 22.31 -20.97 -16.25
C GLY A 118 22.76 -19.51 -16.46
N HIS A 119 21.88 -18.53 -16.25
CA HIS A 119 22.23 -17.11 -16.34
C HIS A 119 22.84 -16.62 -15.01
N LYS A 120 23.90 -15.81 -15.10
CA LYS A 120 24.51 -15.16 -13.92
C LYS A 120 23.59 -14.02 -13.43
N PRO A 121 23.41 -13.86 -12.11
CA PRO A 121 22.54 -12.82 -11.57
C PRO A 121 23.04 -11.42 -11.95
N ILE A 122 22.13 -10.58 -12.46
CA ILE A 122 22.39 -9.19 -12.82
C ILE A 122 22.25 -8.37 -11.54
N ILE A 123 23.32 -7.68 -11.15
CA ILE A 123 23.28 -6.71 -10.04
C ILE A 123 22.64 -5.45 -10.60
N ALA A 124 21.44 -5.11 -10.11
CA ALA A 124 20.80 -3.84 -10.46
C ALA A 124 21.67 -2.68 -9.94
N ALA A 125 22.05 -1.77 -10.84
CA ALA A 125 22.78 -0.56 -10.47
C ALA A 125 21.92 0.31 -9.54
N ALA A 126 22.54 0.91 -8.52
CA ALA A 126 21.85 1.83 -7.64
C ALA A 126 21.29 3.01 -8.46
N PRO A 127 20.04 3.42 -8.25
CA PRO A 127 19.49 4.58 -8.94
C PRO A 127 20.30 5.82 -8.59
N GLU A 128 20.68 6.60 -9.61
CA GLU A 128 21.37 7.85 -9.38
C GLU A 128 20.49 8.81 -8.59
N ARG A 129 21.03 9.36 -7.50
CA ARG A 129 20.34 10.39 -6.72
C ARG A 129 20.37 11.69 -7.52
N GLY A 130 19.28 12.02 -8.20
CA GLY A 130 19.10 13.33 -8.80
C GLY A 130 19.20 14.42 -7.74
N ASN A 131 20.00 15.45 -7.99
CA ASN A 131 20.16 16.57 -7.07
C ASN A 131 18.91 17.47 -7.18
N VAL A 132 17.98 17.33 -6.24
CA VAL A 132 16.77 18.15 -6.18
C VAL A 132 17.11 19.49 -5.52
N ILE A 133 17.65 20.42 -6.31
CA ILE A 133 18.13 21.73 -5.83
C ILE A 133 16.95 22.66 -5.46
N ASN A 134 15.73 22.40 -5.96
CA ASN A 134 14.54 23.14 -5.54
C ASN A 134 13.27 22.27 -5.56
N LEU A 135 12.78 21.91 -4.37
CA LEU A 135 11.58 21.09 -4.20
C LEU A 135 10.35 21.77 -4.83
N MET A 136 10.27 23.11 -4.82
CA MET A 136 9.12 23.85 -5.34
C MET A 136 8.99 23.75 -6.85
N ASP A 137 10.10 23.88 -7.56
CA ASP A 137 10.11 23.77 -9.02
C ASP A 137 9.82 22.32 -9.42
N ALA A 138 10.31 21.34 -8.65
CA ALA A 138 9.99 19.94 -8.87
C ALA A 138 8.49 19.63 -8.64
N LEU A 139 7.86 20.22 -7.62
CA LEU A 139 6.42 20.04 -7.36
C LEU A 139 5.56 20.70 -8.46
N LYS A 140 5.89 21.92 -8.88
CA LYS A 140 5.24 22.61 -10.01
C LYS A 140 5.42 21.85 -11.34
N ALA A 141 6.61 21.28 -11.57
CA ALA A 141 6.88 20.45 -12.73
C ALA A 141 6.09 19.12 -12.71
N SER A 142 5.94 18.49 -11.55
CA SER A 142 5.13 17.27 -11.40
C SER A 142 3.65 17.49 -11.72
N LEU A 143 3.12 18.68 -11.40
CA LEU A 143 1.76 19.12 -11.76
C LEU A 143 1.59 19.40 -13.26
N SER A 144 2.61 19.97 -13.92
CA SER A 144 2.52 20.32 -15.35
C SER A 144 2.78 19.15 -16.30
N GLN A 145 3.58 18.17 -15.89
CA GLN A 145 3.92 16.98 -16.70
C GLN A 145 2.84 15.89 -16.72
N SER A 146 1.79 16.00 -15.90
CA SER A 146 0.74 14.99 -15.75
C SER A 146 -0.50 15.23 -16.63
N LYS A 147 -0.38 16.03 -17.69
CA LYS A 147 -1.41 16.15 -18.73
C LYS A 147 -1.44 14.85 -19.56
N PRO A 148 -2.60 14.18 -19.74
CA PRO A 148 -2.66 12.94 -20.50
C PRO A 148 -2.13 13.17 -21.92
N PRO A 149 -1.37 12.22 -22.50
CA PRO A 149 -0.85 12.37 -23.84
C PRO A 149 -2.01 12.62 -24.80
N ALA A 150 -1.95 13.74 -25.51
CA ALA A 150 -2.89 14.05 -26.58
C ALA A 150 -2.90 12.85 -27.54
N LYS A 151 -4.09 12.28 -27.78
CA LYS A 151 -4.29 11.22 -28.77
C LYS A 151 -3.66 11.68 -30.09
N SER A 152 -2.54 11.07 -30.47
CA SER A 152 -1.98 11.25 -31.80
C SER A 152 -2.98 10.66 -32.79
N LYS A 153 -3.42 11.49 -33.74
CA LYS A 153 -4.26 11.07 -34.86
C LYS A 153 -3.53 9.94 -35.61
N SER A 154 -4.16 8.79 -35.72
CA SER A 154 -3.72 7.73 -36.63
C SER A 154 -3.73 8.30 -38.05
N LYS A 155 -2.58 8.23 -38.72
CA LYS A 155 -2.50 8.39 -40.18
C LYS A 155 -3.38 7.31 -40.80
N ALA A 156 -4.33 7.73 -41.63
CA ALA A 156 -5.12 6.83 -42.45
C ALA A 156 -4.20 6.07 -43.41
N ASP A 157 -4.39 4.75 -43.46
CA ASP A 157 -3.78 3.86 -44.45
C ASP A 157 -4.08 4.34 -45.87
N GLU A 158 -3.02 4.51 -46.64
CA GLU A 158 -3.08 4.82 -48.06
C GLU A 158 -3.42 3.55 -48.84
N VAL A 159 -4.52 3.66 -49.57
CA VAL A 159 -5.28 2.64 -50.31
C VAL A 159 -4.44 1.79 -51.28
N ALA A 160 -4.77 0.50 -51.29
CA ALA A 160 -4.27 -0.55 -52.18
C ALA A 160 -4.50 -0.29 -53.68
N LYS A 161 -3.52 -0.71 -54.50
CA LYS A 161 -3.59 -0.77 -55.96
C LYS A 161 -3.96 -2.21 -56.39
N PRO A 162 -5.01 -2.46 -57.20
CA PRO A 162 -5.41 -3.83 -57.55
C PRO A 162 -4.63 -4.34 -58.77
N ALA A 163 -4.13 -5.58 -58.70
CA ALA A 163 -3.58 -6.30 -59.84
C ALA A 163 -4.70 -7.02 -60.61
N ALA A 164 -4.70 -6.84 -61.93
CA ALA A 164 -5.77 -7.21 -62.84
C ALA A 164 -5.87 -8.72 -63.13
N LYS A 165 -7.10 -9.15 -63.41
CA LYS A 165 -7.51 -10.44 -63.98
C LYS A 165 -6.70 -10.81 -65.22
N LYS A 166 -6.37 -12.11 -65.36
CA LYS A 166 -6.25 -12.78 -66.67
C LYS A 166 -7.14 -14.01 -66.69
N ALA A 167 -8.07 -14.03 -67.64
CA ALA A 167 -8.75 -15.21 -68.13
C ALA A 167 -8.53 -15.23 -69.65
N ALA A 168 -7.82 -16.25 -70.13
CA ALA A 168 -7.85 -16.90 -71.43
C ALA A 168 -6.80 -18.00 -71.39
#